data_AF-A0A371QP87-F1
#
_entry.id   AF-A0A371QP87-F1
#
_cell.length_a   1.000
_cell.length_b   1.000
_cell.length_c   1.000
_cell.angle_alpha   90.00
_cell.angle_beta   90.00
_cell.angle_gamma   90.00
#
_symmetry.space_group_name_H-M   'P 1'
#
loop_
_entity.id
_entity.type
_entity.pdbx_description
1 polymer ?
#
loop_
_entity_poly.entity_id
_entity_poly.type
_entity_poly.pdbx_seq_one_letter_code
_entity_poly.pdbx_strand_id
1 'polypeptide(L)'
;MREYSKLLKDYPGQIADLQLYYVETGTDITNEYGDIDERFYNSMESMLGSFCKQIQKHPVYYIKFRDRLINLEAACENIGWGYHDSVSDMIYELVESIDTG
;
A
#
# COMPACT_ATOMS: atom_id res chain seq x y z
N MET A 1 20.02 12.73 -0.21
CA MET A 1 18.97 12.13 0.65
C MET A 1 18.08 13.17 1.35
N ARG A 2 18.60 14.11 2.15
CA ARG A 2 17.75 15.07 2.93
C ARG A 2 16.96 16.08 2.08
N GLU A 3 17.49 16.53 0.94
CA GLU A 3 16.79 17.47 0.06
C GLU A 3 15.63 16.81 -0.69
N TYR A 4 15.79 15.55 -1.11
CA TYR A 4 14.73 14.75 -1.72
C TYR A 4 13.53 14.56 -0.78
N SER A 5 13.79 14.26 0.50
CA SER A 5 12.73 14.11 1.51
C SER A 5 11.97 15.42 1.79
N LYS A 6 12.59 16.60 1.59
CA LYS A 6 11.90 17.89 1.70
C LYS A 6 10.99 18.17 0.52
N LEU A 7 11.46 17.95 -0.71
CA LEU A 7 10.67 18.15 -1.93
C LEU A 7 9.42 17.26 -1.96
N LEU A 8 9.54 16.02 -1.47
CA LEU A 8 8.42 15.08 -1.46
C LEU A 8 7.29 15.52 -0.51
N LYS A 9 7.56 16.27 0.56
CA LYS A 9 6.53 16.74 1.51
C LYS A 9 5.45 17.61 0.85
N ASP A 10 5.78 18.28 -0.24
CA ASP A 10 4.86 19.15 -0.97
C ASP A 10 3.93 18.35 -1.91
N TYR A 11 4.18 17.05 -2.08
CA TYR A 11 3.48 16.17 -3.01
C TYR A 11 2.95 14.89 -2.35
N PRO A 12 2.11 15.02 -1.29
CA PRO A 12 1.64 13.88 -0.52
C PRO A 12 0.90 12.83 -1.34
N GLY A 13 0.14 13.25 -2.36
CA GLY A 13 -0.57 12.34 -3.26
C GLY A 13 0.36 11.56 -4.19
N GLN A 14 1.45 12.17 -4.66
CA GLN A 14 2.43 11.51 -5.54
C GLN A 14 3.32 10.54 -4.74
N ILE A 15 3.65 10.87 -3.49
CA ILE A 15 4.31 9.90 -2.60
C ILE A 15 3.41 8.68 -2.45
N ALA A 16 2.14 8.89 -2.08
CA ALA A 16 1.20 7.79 -1.88
C ALA A 16 1.04 6.93 -3.15
N ASP A 17 0.98 7.58 -4.31
CA ASP A 17 0.91 6.90 -5.61
C ASP A 17 2.09 5.95 -5.85
N LEU A 18 3.31 6.42 -5.57
CA LEU A 18 4.54 5.63 -5.70
C LEU A 18 4.61 4.49 -4.68
N GLN A 19 4.17 4.73 -3.45
CA GLN A 19 4.15 3.70 -2.41
C GLN A 19 3.18 2.58 -2.77
N LEU A 20 1.97 2.92 -3.23
CA LEU A 20 0.99 1.92 -3.65
C LEU A 20 1.46 1.17 -4.90
N TYR A 21 2.03 1.88 -5.88
CA TYR A 21 2.59 1.26 -7.08
C TYR A 21 3.70 0.25 -6.78
N TYR A 22 4.55 0.53 -5.79
CA TYR A 22 5.57 -0.42 -5.33
C TYR A 22 4.93 -1.73 -4.84
N VAL A 23 3.86 -1.64 -4.05
CA VAL A 23 3.15 -2.80 -3.50
C VAL A 23 2.47 -3.59 -4.61
N GLU A 24 1.70 -2.91 -5.47
CA GLU A 24 1.04 -3.53 -6.63
C GLU A 24 2.03 -4.27 -7.53
N THR A 25 3.17 -3.65 -7.84
CA THR A 25 4.21 -4.28 -8.67
C THR A 25 4.78 -5.52 -7.98
N GLY A 26 4.98 -5.47 -6.66
CA GLY A 26 5.46 -6.62 -5.90
C GLY A 26 4.46 -7.79 -5.90
N THR A 27 3.17 -7.48 -5.72
CA THR A 27 2.07 -8.44 -5.84
C THR A 27 2.02 -9.08 -7.23
N ASP A 28 2.15 -8.28 -8.29
CA ASP A 28 2.17 -8.78 -9.67
C ASP A 28 3.36 -9.70 -9.94
N ILE A 29 4.54 -9.36 -9.40
CA ILE A 29 5.73 -10.24 -9.49
C ILE A 29 5.45 -11.58 -8.81
N THR A 30 4.86 -11.60 -7.63
CA THR A 30 4.49 -12.86 -6.96
C THR A 30 3.48 -13.66 -7.77
N ASN A 31 2.46 -13.00 -8.34
CA ASN A 31 1.46 -13.68 -9.17
C ASN A 31 2.04 -14.25 -10.47
N GLU A 32 3.04 -13.59 -11.06
CA GLU A 32 3.69 -14.04 -12.30
C GLU A 32 4.75 -15.13 -12.06
N TYR A 33 5.56 -15.00 -11.01
CA TYR A 33 6.75 -15.83 -10.79
C TYR A 33 6.65 -16.78 -9.59
N GLY A 34 5.56 -16.71 -8.82
CA GLY A 34 5.33 -17.49 -7.61
C GLY A 34 5.90 -16.83 -6.35
N ASP A 35 5.74 -17.52 -5.22
CA ASP A 35 6.18 -17.02 -3.92
C ASP A 35 7.70 -16.79 -3.85
N ILE A 36 8.10 -15.66 -3.23
CA ILE A 36 9.50 -15.24 -3.15
C ILE A 36 10.11 -15.59 -1.78
N ASP A 37 10.06 -14.68 -0.80
CA ASP A 37 10.49 -14.93 0.57
C ASP A 37 9.79 -13.97 1.55
N GLU A 38 9.87 -14.27 2.84
CA GLU A 38 9.27 -13.47 3.90
C GLU A 38 9.76 -12.01 3.89
N ARG A 39 11.03 -11.77 3.54
CA ARG A 39 11.61 -10.42 3.55
C ARG A 39 11.01 -9.55 2.46
N PHE A 40 10.69 -10.14 1.32
CA PHE A 40 9.98 -9.50 0.23
C PHE A 40 8.59 -9.05 0.68
N TYR A 41 7.80 -9.95 1.27
CA TYR A 41 6.45 -9.64 1.77
C TYR A 41 6.47 -8.59 2.89
N ASN A 42 7.38 -8.72 3.86
CA ASN A 42 7.60 -7.73 4.92
C ASN A 42 7.91 -6.32 4.35
N SER A 43 8.62 -6.24 3.22
CA SER A 43 8.92 -4.96 2.56
C SER A 43 7.67 -4.33 1.93
N MET A 44 6.79 -5.14 1.35
CA MET A 44 5.52 -4.69 0.77
C MET A 44 4.56 -4.23 1.85
N GLU A 45 4.42 -4.98 2.93
CA GLU A 45 3.60 -4.60 4.09
C GLU A 45 4.10 -3.28 4.71
N SER A 46 5.42 -3.14 4.89
CA SER A 46 6.02 -1.90 5.40
C SER A 46 5.75 -0.70 4.49
N MET A 47 5.74 -0.91 3.17
CA MET A 47 5.43 0.14 2.20
C MET A 47 3.95 0.50 2.20
N LEU A 48 3.05 -0.50 2.25
CA LEU A 48 1.60 -0.30 2.35
C LEU A 48 1.25 0.44 3.64
N GLY A 49 1.83 0.07 4.78
CA GLY A 49 1.65 0.80 6.03
C GLY A 49 2.13 2.25 5.96
N SER A 50 3.16 2.54 5.15
CA SER A 50 3.62 3.91 4.89
C SER A 50 2.64 4.69 4.00
N PHE A 51 2.02 4.02 3.03
CA PHE A 51 0.91 4.56 2.23
C PHE A 51 -0.30 4.87 3.11
N CYS A 52 -0.75 3.93 3.95
CA CYS A 52 -1.91 4.15 4.84
C CYS A 52 -1.70 5.37 5.74
N LYS A 53 -0.52 5.50 6.36
CA LYS A 53 -0.15 6.68 7.17
C LYS A 53 -0.16 7.98 6.36
N GLN A 54 0.16 7.93 5.08
CA GLN A 54 0.14 9.09 4.20
C GLN A 54 -1.29 9.51 3.85
N ILE A 55 -2.17 8.56 3.57
CA ILE A 55 -3.59 8.81 3.29
C ILE A 55 -4.32 9.28 4.55
N GLN A 56 -4.07 8.69 5.71
CA GLN A 56 -4.65 9.14 6.99
C GLN A 56 -4.31 10.61 7.29
N LYS A 57 -3.10 11.07 6.94
CA LYS A 57 -2.72 12.49 7.08
C LYS A 57 -3.35 13.40 6.04
N HIS A 58 -3.75 12.85 4.90
CA HIS A 58 -4.31 13.60 3.79
C HIS A 58 -5.52 12.86 3.17
N PRO A 59 -6.64 12.69 3.91
CA PRO A 59 -7.74 11.81 3.49
C PRO A 59 -8.38 12.18 2.16
N VAL A 60 -8.26 13.45 1.74
CA VAL A 60 -8.71 13.95 0.43
C VAL A 60 -8.20 13.12 -0.76
N TYR A 61 -7.05 12.45 -0.62
CA TYR A 61 -6.50 11.62 -1.69
C TYR A 61 -7.06 10.20 -1.73
N TYR A 62 -7.77 9.74 -0.70
CA TYR A 62 -8.26 8.36 -0.63
C TYR A 62 -9.11 7.96 -1.84
N ILE A 63 -9.99 8.87 -2.29
CA ILE A 63 -10.88 8.60 -3.43
C ILE A 63 -10.10 8.27 -4.71
N LYS A 64 -8.87 8.77 -4.87
CA LYS A 64 -8.00 8.45 -6.01
C LYS A 64 -7.49 7.00 -5.98
N PHE A 65 -7.37 6.41 -4.79
CA PHE A 65 -6.73 5.11 -4.59
C PHE A 65 -7.69 3.98 -4.22
N ARG A 66 -8.94 4.29 -3.90
CA ARG A 66 -9.96 3.32 -3.48
C ARG A 66 -10.03 2.10 -4.39
N ASP A 67 -10.19 2.31 -5.70
CA ASP A 67 -10.36 1.19 -6.63
C ASP A 67 -9.07 0.36 -6.77
N ARG A 68 -7.90 1.00 -6.61
CA ARG A 68 -6.61 0.31 -6.60
C ARG A 68 -6.43 -0.56 -5.37
N LEU A 69 -6.88 -0.11 -4.21
CA LEU A 69 -6.86 -0.92 -2.98
C LEU A 69 -7.75 -2.16 -3.09
N ILE A 70 -8.95 -2.02 -3.68
CA ILE A 70 -9.84 -3.15 -3.95
C ILE A 70 -9.17 -4.16 -4.89
N ASN A 71 -8.53 -3.68 -5.96
CA ASN A 71 -7.82 -4.54 -6.89
C ASN A 71 -6.60 -5.21 -6.26
N LEU A 72 -5.85 -4.50 -5.42
CA LEU A 72 -4.71 -5.03 -4.69
C LEU A 72 -5.13 -6.17 -3.76
N GLU A 73 -6.19 -5.97 -2.97
CA GLU A 73 -6.73 -7.01 -2.08
C GLU A 73 -7.09 -8.27 -2.87
N ALA A 74 -7.85 -8.12 -3.96
CA ALA A 74 -8.22 -9.24 -4.83
C ALA A 74 -6.99 -9.93 -5.47
N ALA A 75 -5.97 -9.15 -5.86
CA ALA A 75 -4.74 -9.69 -6.43
C ALA A 75 -3.90 -10.49 -5.42
N CYS A 76 -4.11 -10.26 -4.11
CA CYS A 76 -3.38 -10.94 -3.04
C CYS A 76 -4.05 -12.24 -2.56
N GLU A 77 -5.31 -12.54 -2.93
CA GLU A 77 -6.19 -13.58 -2.34
C GLU A 77 -5.56 -14.99 -2.20
N ASN A 78 -4.52 -15.32 -2.98
CA ASN A 78 -3.87 -16.63 -2.94
C ASN A 78 -2.35 -16.57 -2.67
N ILE A 79 -1.83 -15.43 -2.24
CA ILE A 79 -0.41 -15.27 -1.91
C ILE A 79 -0.16 -15.77 -0.49
N GLY A 80 0.90 -16.57 -0.32
CA GLY A 80 1.27 -17.16 0.97
C GLY A 80 1.79 -16.16 2.00
N TRP A 81 2.42 -16.70 3.06
CA TRP A 81 3.12 -15.93 4.10
C TRP A 81 2.26 -15.00 4.97
N GLY A 82 0.93 -15.14 4.92
CA GLY A 82 0.01 -14.23 5.61
C GLY A 82 -0.08 -12.86 4.94
N TYR A 83 0.50 -12.69 3.75
CA TYR A 83 0.57 -11.40 3.08
C TYR A 83 -0.82 -10.85 2.72
N HIS A 84 -1.72 -11.70 2.21
CA HIS A 84 -3.10 -11.32 1.94
C HIS A 84 -3.80 -10.79 3.19
N ASP A 85 -3.70 -11.54 4.30
CA ASP A 85 -4.34 -11.17 5.57
C ASP A 85 -3.81 -9.81 6.07
N SER A 86 -2.49 -9.62 6.04
CA SER A 86 -1.86 -8.33 6.38
C SER A 86 -2.35 -7.17 5.50
N VAL A 87 -2.48 -7.39 4.20
CA VAL A 87 -2.97 -6.37 3.24
C VAL A 87 -4.43 -6.02 3.52
N SER A 88 -5.30 -7.03 3.68
CA SER A 88 -6.71 -6.85 4.00
C SER A 88 -6.91 -6.10 5.32
N ASP A 89 -6.18 -6.48 6.37
CA ASP A 89 -6.25 -5.80 7.67
C ASP A 89 -5.86 -4.33 7.56
N MET A 90 -4.76 -4.01 6.88
CA MET A 90 -4.33 -2.62 6.67
C MET A 90 -5.30 -1.80 5.83
N ILE A 91 -5.95 -2.40 4.83
CA ILE A 91 -6.97 -1.72 4.01
C ILE A 91 -8.22 -1.47 4.86
N TYR A 92 -8.67 -2.47 5.61
CA TYR A 92 -9.83 -2.35 6.50
C TYR A 92 -9.64 -1.23 7.52
N GLU A 93 -8.52 -1.23 8.24
CA GLU A 93 -8.17 -0.19 9.22
C GLU A 93 -8.09 1.21 8.58
N LEU A 94 -7.55 1.29 7.36
CA LEU A 94 -7.50 2.55 6.63
C LEU A 94 -8.91 3.07 6.33
N VAL A 95 -9.79 2.24 5.79
CA VAL A 95 -11.17 2.64 5.46
C VAL A 95 -11.92 3.07 6.72
N GLU A 96 -11.87 2.29 7.80
CA GLU A 96 -12.50 2.67 9.07
C GLU A 96 -11.99 4.02 9.59
N SER A 97 -10.68 4.27 9.49
CA SER A 97 -10.09 5.53 9.95
C SER A 97 -10.50 6.74 9.13
N ILE A 98 -10.90 6.55 7.87
CA ILE A 98 -11.34 7.62 6.98
C ILE A 98 -12.84 7.89 7.18
N ASP A 99 -13.65 6.84 7.36
CA ASP A 99 -15.10 6.97 7.55
C ASP A 99 -15.47 7.56 8.93
N THR A 100 -14.59 7.43 9.93
CA THR A 100 -14.78 8.00 11.27
C THR A 100 -14.18 9.41 11.46
N GLY A 101 -13.52 9.96 10.44
CA GLY A 101 -12.77 11.23 10.47
C GLY A 101 -13.52 12.47 9.99
#